data_AF-A0A7J4B110-F1
#
_entry.id   AF-A0A7J4B110-F1
#
_cell.length_a   1.000
_cell.length_b   1.000
_cell.length_c   1.000
_cell.angle_alpha   90.00
_cell.angle_beta   90.00
_cell.angle_gamma   90.00
#
_symmetry.space_group_name_H-M   'P 1'
#
loop_
_entity.id
_entity.type
_entity.pdbx_description
1 polymer ?
#
loop_
_entity_poly.entity_id
_entity_poly.type
_entity_poly.pdbx_seq_one_letter_code
_entity_poly.pdbx_strand_id
1 'polypeptide(L)'
;MKAQVEAITLVLISGIVIALVGGAYLWGKPLIEKRTDATDIANAINFAENLNKKIIDIAKTCTTPGACESSLDLPSKGVVTINESDNSIIYEFNINQPLITDEIPINTGNIDEIANFGETPSIIWMKGSVSGDAYKITIKIKYRELLDESQKKGYIIKLTGRGSGRNKIMVSYDGYEVGRDFLGNDLIITKITTSIV
;
A
#
# COMPACT_ATOMS: atom_id res chain seq x y z
N MET A 1 19.01 61.15 -23.91
CA MET A 1 18.22 60.07 -24.56
C MET A 1 18.80 58.67 -24.37
N LYS A 2 20.13 58.45 -24.25
CA LYS A 2 20.71 57.10 -24.02
C LYS A 2 20.17 56.39 -22.76
N ALA A 3 20.06 57.10 -21.63
CA ALA A 3 19.56 56.52 -20.37
C ALA A 3 18.08 56.06 -20.43
N GLN A 4 17.25 56.71 -21.26
CA GLN A 4 15.85 56.31 -21.42
C GLN A 4 15.72 55.04 -22.27
N VAL A 5 16.55 54.88 -23.30
CA VAL A 5 16.59 53.66 -24.12
C VAL A 5 17.09 52.47 -23.29
N GLU A 6 18.08 52.69 -22.42
CA GLU A 6 18.61 51.68 -21.52
C GLU A 6 17.56 51.18 -20.50
N ALA A 7 16.80 52.12 -19.91
CA ALA A 7 15.70 51.78 -19.00
C ALA A 7 14.57 51.00 -19.70
N ILE A 8 14.18 51.39 -20.92
CA ILE A 8 13.13 50.69 -21.69
C ILE A 8 13.59 49.27 -22.05
N THR A 9 14.85 49.11 -22.46
CA THR A 9 15.40 47.80 -22.83
C THR A 9 15.43 46.85 -21.63
N LEU A 10 15.80 47.35 -20.44
CA LEU A 10 15.79 46.57 -19.20
C LEU A 10 14.38 46.06 -18.84
N VAL A 11 13.37 46.93 -18.94
CA VAL A 11 11.97 46.56 -18.67
C VAL A 11 11.47 45.53 -19.68
N LEU A 12 11.83 45.67 -20.94
CA LEU A 12 11.40 44.74 -21.99
C LEU A 12 12.03 43.36 -21.83
N ILE A 13 13.33 43.29 -21.52
CA ILE A 13 14.04 42.03 -21.23
C ILE A 13 13.46 41.36 -19.98
N SER A 14 13.27 42.10 -18.89
CA SER A 14 12.71 41.55 -17.66
C SER A 14 11.27 41.03 -17.86
N GLY A 15 10.45 41.74 -18.64
CA GLY A 15 9.12 41.28 -19.03
C GLY A 15 9.13 39.94 -19.79
N ILE A 16 10.04 39.78 -20.75
CA ILE A 16 10.21 38.52 -21.50
C ILE A 16 10.66 37.39 -20.57
N VAL A 17 11.63 37.66 -19.68
CA VAL A 17 12.13 36.65 -18.73
C VAL A 17 11.00 36.19 -17.78
N ILE A 18 10.22 37.11 -17.24
CA ILE A 18 9.09 36.77 -16.36
C ILE A 18 8.04 35.95 -17.13
N ALA A 19 7.72 36.32 -18.37
CA ALA A 19 6.76 35.59 -19.20
C ALA A 19 7.24 34.16 -19.49
N LEU A 20 8.52 33.97 -19.83
CA LEU A 20 9.09 32.65 -20.12
C LEU A 20 9.15 31.78 -18.87
N VAL A 21 9.63 32.31 -17.75
CA VAL A 21 9.72 31.56 -16.48
C VAL A 21 8.32 31.24 -15.94
N GLY A 22 7.39 32.19 -16.00
CA GLY A 22 6.00 31.98 -15.58
C GLY A 22 5.29 30.93 -16.41
N GLY A 23 5.45 30.96 -17.74
CA GLY A 23 4.94 29.94 -18.64
C GLY A 23 5.54 28.56 -18.34
N ALA A 24 6.85 28.46 -18.21
CA ALA A 24 7.52 27.20 -17.88
C ALA A 24 7.07 26.63 -16.53
N TYR A 25 6.85 27.48 -15.52
CA TYR A 25 6.38 27.06 -14.21
C TYR A 25 4.94 26.50 -14.25
N LEU A 26 4.04 27.20 -14.93
CA LEU A 26 2.62 26.82 -15.05
C LEU A 26 2.44 25.45 -15.69
N TRP A 27 3.24 25.13 -16.71
CA TRP A 27 3.16 23.84 -17.41
C TRP A 27 4.08 22.77 -16.80
N GLY A 28 5.22 23.16 -16.23
CA GLY A 28 6.22 22.24 -15.70
C GLY A 28 5.80 21.61 -14.38
N LYS A 29 5.21 22.39 -13.46
CA LYS A 29 4.85 21.91 -12.11
C LYS A 29 3.84 20.74 -12.15
N PRO A 30 2.69 20.82 -12.86
CA PRO A 30 1.73 19.71 -12.89
C PRO A 30 2.29 18.41 -13.49
N LEU A 31 3.19 18.52 -14.47
CA LEU A 31 3.83 17.36 -15.09
C LEU A 31 4.81 16.67 -14.15
N ILE A 32 5.58 17.45 -13.38
CA ILE A 32 6.50 16.92 -12.37
C ILE A 32 5.70 16.25 -11.26
N GLU A 33 4.67 16.92 -10.73
CA GLU A 33 3.80 16.37 -9.68
C GLU A 33 3.15 15.05 -10.11
N LYS A 34 2.62 14.97 -11.34
CA LYS A 34 2.03 13.73 -11.86
C LYS A 34 3.03 12.57 -11.90
N ARG A 35 4.29 12.83 -12.27
CA ARG A 35 5.34 11.80 -12.29
C ARG A 35 5.74 11.36 -10.89
N THR A 36 5.83 12.31 -9.95
CA THR A 36 6.12 12.01 -8.55
C THR A 36 5.00 11.17 -7.93
N ASP A 37 3.73 11.58 -8.09
CA ASP A 37 2.58 10.85 -7.58
C ASP A 37 2.51 9.42 -8.17
N ALA A 38 2.76 9.26 -9.48
CA ALA A 38 2.83 7.92 -10.10
C ALA A 38 3.95 7.05 -9.51
N THR A 39 5.09 7.65 -9.18
CA THR A 39 6.22 6.94 -8.55
C THR A 39 5.89 6.53 -7.13
N ASP A 40 5.24 7.40 -6.37
CA ASP A 40 4.83 7.12 -4.99
C ASP A 40 3.82 5.97 -4.94
N ILE A 41 2.85 5.95 -5.87
CA ILE A 41 1.87 4.87 -5.99
C ILE A 41 2.56 3.56 -6.36
N ALA A 42 3.47 3.56 -7.33
CA ALA A 42 4.23 2.36 -7.69
C ALA A 42 5.04 1.82 -6.49
N ASN A 43 5.69 2.70 -5.73
CA ASN A 43 6.42 2.32 -4.52
C ASN A 43 5.48 1.75 -3.44
N ALA A 44 4.29 2.33 -3.29
CA ALA A 44 3.28 1.86 -2.36
C ALA A 44 2.74 0.46 -2.72
N ILE A 45 2.48 0.21 -4.01
CA ILE A 45 2.06 -1.11 -4.51
C ILE A 45 3.18 -2.12 -4.30
N ASN A 46 4.42 -1.80 -4.69
CA ASN A 46 5.57 -2.67 -4.48
C ASN A 46 5.78 -2.99 -2.99
N PHE A 47 5.61 -2.00 -2.12
CA PHE A 47 5.65 -2.21 -0.67
C PHE A 47 4.58 -3.20 -0.21
N ALA A 48 3.32 -3.00 -0.63
CA ALA A 48 2.22 -3.88 -0.25
C ALA A 48 2.41 -5.31 -0.76
N GLU A 49 2.88 -5.48 -2.00
CA GLU A 49 3.21 -6.79 -2.56
C GLU A 49 4.37 -7.47 -1.82
N ASN A 50 5.42 -6.72 -1.51
CA ASN A 50 6.59 -7.25 -0.79
C ASN A 50 6.25 -7.64 0.64
N LEU A 51 5.45 -6.82 1.33
CA LEU A 51 4.93 -7.14 2.66
C LEU A 51 4.08 -8.41 2.62
N ASN A 52 3.16 -8.47 1.65
CA ASN A 52 2.29 -9.63 1.47
C ASN A 52 3.09 -10.92 1.20
N LYS A 53 4.08 -10.87 0.29
CA LYS A 53 4.98 -11.99 0.00
C LYS A 53 5.70 -12.45 1.27
N LYS A 54 6.30 -11.52 2.03
CA LYS A 54 6.99 -11.84 3.29
C LYS A 54 6.08 -12.51 4.32
N ILE A 55 4.85 -12.02 4.48
CA ILE A 55 3.89 -12.64 5.41
C ILE A 55 3.51 -14.05 4.96
N ILE A 56 3.25 -14.24 3.66
CA ILE A 56 2.94 -15.56 3.09
C ILE A 56 4.13 -16.51 3.25
N ASP A 57 5.35 -16.04 2.99
CA ASP A 57 6.57 -16.85 3.10
C ASP A 57 6.80 -17.28 4.55
N ILE A 58 6.65 -16.37 5.52
CA ILE A 58 6.73 -16.69 6.94
C ILE A 58 5.64 -17.70 7.32
N ALA A 59 4.39 -17.48 6.88
CA ALA A 59 3.28 -18.36 7.20
C ALA A 59 3.46 -19.79 6.65
N LYS A 60 4.19 -19.95 5.53
CA LYS A 60 4.45 -21.25 4.91
C LYS A 60 5.69 -21.97 5.44
N THR A 61 6.75 -21.22 5.75
CA THR A 61 8.07 -21.81 6.05
C THR A 61 8.32 -22.03 7.53
N CYS A 62 7.66 -21.26 8.39
CA CYS A 62 7.98 -21.20 9.80
C CYS A 62 7.07 -22.09 10.63
N THR A 63 7.67 -22.87 11.53
CA THR A 63 6.98 -23.84 12.38
C THR A 63 7.09 -23.52 13.87
N THR A 64 8.10 -22.72 14.24
CA THR A 64 8.39 -22.35 15.64
C THR A 64 8.08 -20.87 15.86
N PRO A 65 7.26 -20.52 16.88
CA PRO A 65 7.00 -19.13 17.25
C PRO A 65 8.28 -18.32 17.46
N GLY A 66 8.36 -17.11 16.91
CA GLY A 66 9.50 -16.21 17.01
C GLY A 66 10.75 -16.62 16.20
N ALA A 67 10.74 -17.75 15.49
CA ALA A 67 11.91 -18.19 14.71
C ALA A 67 12.09 -17.40 13.39
N CYS A 68 11.02 -16.79 12.90
CA CYS A 68 11.03 -16.04 11.66
C CYS A 68 10.48 -14.64 11.88
N GLU A 69 11.36 -13.66 11.65
CA GLU A 69 11.02 -12.25 11.70
C GLU A 69 11.43 -11.59 10.41
N SER A 70 10.61 -10.67 9.93
CA SER A 70 11.00 -9.77 8.87
C SER A 70 10.60 -8.35 9.21
N SER A 71 11.47 -7.42 8.90
CA SER A 71 11.15 -6.00 8.92
C SER A 71 11.11 -5.47 7.50
N LEU A 72 10.19 -4.52 7.27
CA LEU A 72 10.11 -3.77 6.04
C LEU A 72 10.00 -2.29 6.37
N ASP A 73 10.86 -1.50 5.74
CA ASP A 73 10.82 -0.05 5.87
C ASP A 73 9.58 0.49 5.15
N LEU A 74 8.84 1.38 5.82
CA LEU A 74 7.67 2.00 5.24
C LEU A 74 8.08 3.07 4.22
N PRO A 75 7.35 3.23 3.12
CA PRO A 75 7.57 4.36 2.23
C PRO A 75 7.30 5.66 2.99
N SER A 76 8.17 6.65 2.81
CA SER A 76 8.24 7.87 3.64
C SER A 76 6.98 8.75 3.68
N LYS A 77 6.01 8.51 2.80
CA LYS A 77 4.83 9.37 2.60
C LYS A 77 3.54 8.85 3.24
N GLY A 78 3.55 7.66 3.83
CA GLY A 78 2.32 7.03 4.33
C GLY A 78 2.36 6.57 5.77
N VAL A 79 1.20 6.09 6.20
CA VAL A 79 0.95 5.48 7.50
C VAL A 79 0.45 4.06 7.26
N VAL A 80 1.04 3.08 7.95
CA VAL A 80 0.47 1.75 8.03
C VAL A 80 -0.37 1.63 9.30
N THR A 81 -1.52 0.97 9.18
CA THR A 81 -2.41 0.63 10.28
C THR A 81 -2.77 -0.85 10.19
N ILE A 82 -2.67 -1.56 11.30
CA ILE A 82 -3.04 -2.97 11.38
C ILE A 82 -4.43 -3.08 11.98
N ASN A 83 -5.32 -3.80 11.30
CA ASN A 83 -6.68 -4.09 11.76
C ASN A 83 -6.88 -5.60 11.95
N GLU A 84 -6.72 -6.06 13.19
CA GLU A 84 -6.94 -7.47 13.58
C GLU A 84 -8.39 -7.93 13.33
N SER A 85 -9.37 -7.04 13.49
CA SER A 85 -10.79 -7.40 13.44
C SER A 85 -11.23 -7.77 12.02
N ASP A 86 -10.67 -7.07 11.03
CA ASP A 86 -10.93 -7.31 9.61
C ASP A 86 -9.79 -8.08 8.92
N ASN A 87 -8.85 -8.61 9.71
CA ASN A 87 -7.68 -9.36 9.25
C ASN A 87 -6.95 -8.65 8.09
N SER A 88 -6.73 -7.34 8.24
CA SER A 88 -6.20 -6.50 7.19
C SER A 88 -5.11 -5.53 7.63
N ILE A 89 -4.21 -5.22 6.69
CA ILE A 89 -3.19 -4.19 6.82
C ILE A 89 -3.54 -3.07 5.85
N ILE A 90 -3.62 -1.86 6.36
CA ILE A 90 -4.01 -0.68 5.60
C ILE A 90 -2.81 0.26 5.52
N TYR A 91 -2.42 0.64 4.31
CA TYR A 91 -1.42 1.67 4.05
C TYR A 91 -2.10 2.88 3.42
N GLU A 92 -1.96 4.05 4.03
CA GLU A 92 -2.58 5.29 3.59
C GLU A 92 -1.55 6.39 3.35
N PHE A 93 -1.68 7.09 2.22
CA PHE A 93 -0.84 8.24 1.90
C PHE A 93 -1.62 9.25 1.05
N ASN A 94 -1.15 10.49 1.01
CA ASN A 94 -1.78 11.55 0.23
C ASN A 94 -0.98 11.83 -1.04
N ILE A 95 -1.70 12.09 -2.14
CA ILE A 95 -1.20 12.54 -3.43
C ILE A 95 -1.95 13.80 -3.87
N ASN A 96 -1.40 14.54 -4.82
CA ASN A 96 -1.97 15.83 -5.23
C ASN A 96 -2.96 15.70 -6.40
N GLN A 97 -2.94 14.57 -7.12
CA GLN A 97 -3.80 14.35 -8.29
C GLN A 97 -4.71 13.12 -8.12
N PRO A 98 -5.95 13.16 -8.62
CA PRO A 98 -6.81 11.98 -8.66
C PRO A 98 -6.24 10.95 -9.62
N LEU A 99 -6.04 9.73 -9.16
CA LEU A 99 -5.71 8.61 -10.05
C LEU A 99 -6.85 7.59 -10.12
N ILE A 100 -7.46 7.28 -8.97
CA ILE A 100 -8.45 6.22 -8.80
C ILE A 100 -9.49 6.70 -7.79
N THR A 101 -10.77 6.42 -8.04
CA THR A 101 -11.88 6.72 -7.11
C THR A 101 -12.50 5.45 -6.55
N ASP A 102 -12.53 4.40 -7.36
CA ASP A 102 -13.15 3.13 -6.99
C ASP A 102 -12.15 2.18 -6.33
N GLU A 103 -12.67 1.24 -5.55
CA GLU A 103 -11.85 0.20 -4.94
C GLU A 103 -11.58 -0.90 -5.98
N ILE A 104 -10.30 -1.13 -6.30
CA ILE A 104 -9.87 -2.10 -7.31
C ILE A 104 -8.90 -3.13 -6.71
N PRO A 105 -9.03 -4.43 -7.05
CA PRO A 105 -8.06 -5.43 -6.65
C PRO A 105 -6.85 -5.36 -7.58
N ILE A 106 -5.64 -5.35 -7.03
CA ILE A 106 -4.39 -5.22 -7.81
C ILE A 106 -3.75 -6.58 -8.09
N ASN A 107 -3.86 -7.53 -7.16
CA ASN A 107 -3.08 -8.77 -7.19
C ASN A 107 -3.84 -10.01 -7.71
N THR A 108 -5.17 -9.96 -7.81
CA THR A 108 -6.01 -11.10 -8.24
C THR A 108 -7.31 -10.60 -8.87
N GLY A 109 -7.85 -11.38 -9.83
CA GLY A 109 -9.19 -11.15 -10.38
C GLY A 109 -10.30 -11.83 -9.57
N ASN A 110 -9.96 -12.80 -8.72
CA ASN A 110 -10.89 -13.45 -7.81
C ASN A 110 -10.94 -12.66 -6.49
N ILE A 111 -12.08 -12.05 -6.19
CA ILE A 111 -12.31 -11.21 -5.01
C ILE A 111 -13.09 -11.93 -3.90
N ASP A 112 -13.36 -13.22 -4.06
CA ASP A 112 -14.11 -14.01 -3.10
C ASP A 112 -13.33 -14.15 -1.78
N GLU A 113 -14.06 -14.11 -0.67
CA GLU A 113 -13.51 -14.25 0.69
C GLU A 113 -13.03 -15.68 0.99
N ILE A 114 -13.42 -16.63 0.16
CA ILE A 114 -13.02 -18.02 0.22
C ILE A 114 -12.53 -18.41 -1.17
N ALA A 115 -11.36 -19.01 -1.25
CA ALA A 115 -10.77 -19.47 -2.51
C ALA A 115 -10.22 -20.88 -2.40
N ASN A 116 -9.90 -21.49 -3.54
CA ASN A 116 -9.31 -22.82 -3.56
C ASN A 116 -7.84 -22.79 -3.13
N PHE A 117 -7.40 -23.86 -2.48
CA PHE A 117 -6.00 -24.06 -2.14
C PHE A 117 -5.14 -24.05 -3.41
N GLY A 118 -4.09 -23.23 -3.42
CA GLY A 118 -3.27 -22.96 -4.60
C GLY A 118 -3.49 -21.56 -5.20
N GLU A 119 -4.59 -20.89 -4.85
CA GLU A 119 -4.78 -19.47 -5.16
C GLU A 119 -4.00 -18.54 -4.22
N THR A 120 -4.02 -17.24 -4.52
CA THR A 120 -3.47 -16.20 -3.66
C THR A 120 -4.23 -16.14 -2.32
N PRO A 121 -3.54 -16.22 -1.17
CA PRO A 121 -4.17 -16.21 0.16
C PRO A 121 -4.62 -14.82 0.62
N SER A 122 -4.40 -13.79 -0.19
CA SER A 122 -4.74 -12.41 0.13
C SER A 122 -5.23 -11.64 -1.09
N ILE A 123 -6.00 -10.59 -0.81
CA ILE A 123 -6.48 -9.63 -1.78
C ILE A 123 -5.91 -8.26 -1.40
N ILE A 124 -5.24 -7.61 -2.35
CA ILE A 124 -4.69 -6.28 -2.22
C ILE A 124 -5.61 -5.33 -2.97
N TRP A 125 -6.35 -4.54 -2.21
CA TRP A 125 -7.24 -3.50 -2.71
C TRP A 125 -6.53 -2.16 -2.75
N MET A 126 -6.84 -1.35 -3.73
CA MET A 126 -6.47 0.06 -3.78
C MET A 126 -7.69 0.90 -4.03
N LYS A 127 -7.82 1.97 -3.26
CA LYS A 127 -8.91 2.93 -3.35
C LYS A 127 -8.34 4.34 -3.24
N GLY A 128 -8.88 5.28 -4.00
CA GLY A 128 -8.62 6.69 -3.78
C GLY A 128 -9.87 7.40 -3.27
N SER A 129 -9.68 8.42 -2.44
CA SER A 129 -10.76 9.26 -1.92
C SER A 129 -10.30 10.71 -1.82
N VAL A 130 -11.23 11.64 -1.99
CA VAL A 130 -10.94 13.08 -1.83
C VAL A 130 -10.77 13.38 -0.34
N SER A 131 -9.70 14.07 0.02
CA SER A 131 -9.36 14.44 1.39
C SER A 131 -8.88 15.90 1.43
N GLY A 132 -9.83 16.84 1.42
CA GLY A 132 -9.55 18.28 1.32
C GLY A 132 -9.06 18.64 -0.07
N ASP A 133 -7.91 19.34 -0.16
CA ASP A 133 -7.28 19.71 -1.43
C ASP A 133 -6.39 18.58 -2.01
N ALA A 134 -6.28 17.45 -1.31
CA ALA A 134 -5.47 16.30 -1.71
C ALA A 134 -6.34 15.05 -1.92
N TYR A 135 -5.74 14.04 -2.53
CA TYR A 135 -6.34 12.72 -2.69
C TYR A 135 -5.65 11.74 -1.76
N LYS A 136 -6.42 11.03 -0.96
CA LYS A 136 -5.92 9.96 -0.10
C LYS A 136 -6.02 8.64 -0.86
N ILE A 137 -4.87 7.98 -1.02
CA ILE A 137 -4.80 6.61 -1.51
C ILE A 137 -4.72 5.68 -0.32
N THR A 138 -5.58 4.66 -0.34
CA THR A 138 -5.65 3.59 0.65
C THR A 138 -5.36 2.28 -0.07
N ILE A 139 -4.31 1.58 0.36
CA ILE A 139 -4.00 0.22 -0.05
C ILE A 139 -4.32 -0.71 1.11
N LYS A 140 -5.17 -1.71 0.88
CA LYS A 140 -5.62 -2.64 1.91
C LYS A 140 -5.26 -4.08 1.51
N ILE A 141 -4.46 -4.74 2.33
CA ILE A 141 -4.16 -6.16 2.21
C ILE A 141 -5.11 -6.90 3.14
N LYS A 142 -6.00 -7.75 2.61
CA LYS A 142 -6.90 -8.60 3.39
C LYS A 142 -6.56 -10.06 3.14
N TYR A 143 -6.42 -10.86 4.20
CA TYR A 143 -6.19 -12.30 4.09
C TYR A 143 -7.51 -13.06 4.08
N ARG A 144 -7.60 -14.06 3.20
CA ARG A 144 -8.81 -14.84 2.94
C ARG A 144 -8.61 -16.32 3.28
N GLU A 145 -9.70 -17.06 3.38
CA GLU A 145 -9.66 -18.51 3.66
C GLU A 145 -9.38 -19.28 2.36
N LEU A 146 -8.50 -20.26 2.44
CA LEU A 146 -8.20 -21.19 1.35
C LEU A 146 -8.70 -22.59 1.70
N LEU A 147 -9.53 -23.17 0.85
CA LEU A 147 -10.09 -24.51 1.03
C LEU A 147 -9.32 -25.55 0.19
N ASP A 148 -8.82 -26.58 0.85
CA ASP A 148 -8.34 -27.81 0.22
C ASP A 148 -9.43 -28.88 0.30
N GLU A 149 -10.21 -28.99 -0.77
CA GLU A 149 -11.26 -30.01 -0.90
C GLU A 149 -10.72 -31.44 -0.85
N SER A 150 -9.47 -31.66 -1.27
CA SER A 150 -8.86 -32.99 -1.31
C SER A 150 -8.51 -33.47 0.10
N GLN A 151 -8.00 -32.57 0.94
CA GLN A 151 -7.63 -32.88 2.32
C GLN A 151 -8.74 -32.63 3.32
N LYS A 152 -9.84 -31.99 2.91
CA LYS A 152 -10.90 -31.49 3.79
C LYS A 152 -10.30 -30.59 4.88
N LYS A 153 -9.53 -29.59 4.46
CA LYS A 153 -8.89 -28.62 5.37
C LYS A 153 -9.00 -27.21 4.83
N GLY A 154 -9.22 -26.26 5.73
CA GLY A 154 -9.10 -24.83 5.46
C GLY A 154 -7.74 -24.30 5.91
N TYR A 155 -7.30 -23.20 5.31
CA TYR A 155 -6.09 -22.47 5.69
C TYR A 155 -6.37 -20.96 5.71
N ILE A 156 -5.98 -20.28 6.78
CA ILE A 156 -6.08 -18.82 6.85
C ILE A 156 -4.87 -18.23 7.56
N ILE A 157 -4.37 -17.10 7.05
CA ILE A 157 -3.38 -16.28 7.74
C ILE A 157 -4.15 -15.29 8.60
N LYS A 158 -3.94 -15.33 9.92
CA LYS A 158 -4.56 -14.42 10.88
C LYS A 158 -3.53 -13.44 11.41
N LEU A 159 -3.76 -12.17 11.16
CA LEU A 159 -2.93 -11.10 11.68
C LEU A 159 -3.28 -10.85 13.15
N THR A 160 -2.24 -10.76 13.97
CA THR A 160 -2.28 -10.34 15.36
C THR A 160 -1.39 -9.12 15.52
N GLY A 161 -1.67 -8.27 16.50
CA GLY A 161 -0.96 -7.03 16.77
C GLY A 161 -1.76 -5.77 16.47
N ARG A 162 -1.37 -4.68 17.13
CA ARG A 162 -1.99 -3.37 16.99
C ARG A 162 -0.91 -2.33 16.82
N GLY A 163 -1.16 -1.39 15.92
CA GLY A 163 -0.23 -0.30 15.70
C GLY A 163 -0.65 0.57 14.53
N SER A 164 -0.27 1.84 14.62
CA SER A 164 -0.25 2.75 13.49
C SER A 164 1.07 3.51 13.52
N GLY A 165 1.74 3.67 12.38
CA GLY A 165 3.02 4.38 12.32
C GLY A 165 3.61 4.48 10.93
N ARG A 166 4.81 5.05 10.85
CA ARG A 166 5.42 5.57 9.60
C ARG A 166 6.84 5.09 9.32
N ASN A 167 7.45 4.32 10.22
CA ASN A 167 8.86 4.00 10.11
C ASN A 167 9.10 2.57 9.64
N LYS A 168 8.80 1.55 10.45
CA LYS A 168 8.98 0.15 10.05
C LYS A 168 7.81 -0.73 10.46
N ILE A 169 7.47 -1.70 9.63
CA ILE A 169 6.59 -2.80 10.03
C ILE A 169 7.44 -4.05 10.28
N MET A 170 7.24 -4.67 11.43
CA MET A 170 7.79 -5.96 11.78
C MET A 170 6.70 -7.02 11.71
N VAL A 171 7.01 -8.15 11.09
CA VAL A 171 6.15 -9.33 10.98
C VAL A 171 6.89 -10.51 11.59
N SER A 172 6.22 -11.27 12.46
CA SER A 172 6.79 -12.43 13.13
C SER A 172 5.76 -13.56 13.21
N TYR A 173 6.24 -14.80 13.11
CA TYR A 173 5.39 -15.98 13.26
C TYR A 173 5.05 -16.24 14.72
N ASP A 174 3.76 -16.39 15.04
CA ASP A 174 3.26 -16.58 16.41
C ASP A 174 2.68 -17.98 16.66
N GLY A 175 2.84 -18.89 15.71
CA GLY A 175 2.30 -20.26 15.79
C GLY A 175 1.08 -20.48 14.92
N TYR A 176 0.43 -21.62 15.13
CA TYR A 176 -0.82 -21.97 14.47
C TYR A 176 -1.83 -22.55 15.45
N GLU A 177 -3.10 -22.42 15.12
CA GLU A 177 -4.21 -23.04 15.83
C GLU A 177 -5.08 -23.81 14.86
N VAL A 178 -5.79 -24.82 15.36
CA VAL A 178 -6.79 -25.56 14.59
C VAL A 178 -8.17 -25.09 15.02
N GLY A 179 -8.88 -24.46 14.08
CA GLY A 179 -10.27 -24.05 14.21
C GLY A 179 -11.18 -24.91 13.34
N ARG A 180 -12.38 -24.39 13.04
CA ARG A 180 -13.27 -24.94 12.03
C ARG A 180 -13.43 -23.97 10.87
N ASP A 181 -13.40 -24.52 9.67
CA ASP A 181 -13.59 -23.79 8.42
C ASP A 181 -15.09 -23.51 8.18
N PHE A 182 -15.42 -22.79 7.10
CA PHE A 182 -16.82 -22.50 6.76
C PHE A 182 -17.69 -23.75 6.52
N LEU A 183 -17.06 -24.86 6.10
CA LEU A 183 -17.72 -26.13 5.79
C LEU A 183 -17.71 -27.10 6.99
N GLY A 184 -17.17 -26.70 8.14
CA GLY A 184 -17.05 -27.50 9.36
C GLY A 184 -15.86 -28.45 9.41
N ASN A 185 -14.91 -28.38 8.47
CA ASN A 185 -13.66 -29.13 8.51
C ASN A 185 -12.58 -28.42 9.34
N ASP A 186 -11.41 -29.04 9.49
CA ASP A 186 -10.28 -28.47 10.23
C ASP A 186 -9.73 -27.23 9.51
N LEU A 187 -9.70 -26.09 10.20
CA LEU A 187 -9.10 -24.84 9.70
C LEU A 187 -7.75 -24.60 10.36
N ILE A 188 -6.69 -24.58 9.57
CA ILE A 188 -5.35 -24.21 10.06
C ILE A 188 -5.25 -22.68 10.04
N ILE A 189 -5.22 -22.08 11.23
CA ILE A 189 -5.11 -20.64 11.45
C ILE A 189 -3.64 -20.34 11.76
N THR A 190 -2.91 -19.81 10.79
CA THR A 190 -1.52 -19.37 11.00
C THR A 190 -1.52 -17.95 11.57
N LYS A 191 -1.01 -17.77 12.78
CA LYS A 191 -0.94 -16.46 13.45
C LYS A 191 0.35 -15.74 13.09
N ILE A 192 0.20 -14.50 12.64
CA ILE A 192 1.32 -13.62 12.31
C ILE A 192 1.19 -12.36 13.14
N THR A 193 2.13 -12.17 14.08
CA THR A 193 2.22 -10.97 14.89
C THR A 193 2.85 -9.86 14.06
N THR A 194 2.17 -8.72 14.04
CA THR A 194 2.57 -7.52 13.30
C THR A 194 2.68 -6.35 14.26
N SER A 195 3.80 -5.65 14.21
CA SER A 195 4.05 -4.48 15.05
C SER A 195 4.68 -3.37 14.22
N ILE A 196 4.46 -2.12 14.65
CA ILE A 196 5.03 -0.95 14.00
C ILE A 196 6.03 -0.34 14.97
N VAL A 197 7.25 -0.14 14.48
CA VAL A 197 8.40 0.44 15.22
C VAL A 197 8.73 1.79 14.61
#